data_AF-A0A962V7N1-F1
#
_entry.id   AF-A0A962V7N1-F1
#
_cell.length_a   1.000
_cell.length_b   1.000
_cell.length_c   1.000
_cell.angle_alpha   90.00
_cell.angle_beta   90.00
_cell.angle_gamma   90.00
#
_symmetry.space_group_name_H-M   'P 1'
#
loop_
_entity.id
_entity.type
_entity.pdbx_description
1 polymer ?
#
loop_
_entity_poly.entity_id
_entity_poly.type
_entity_poly.pdbx_seq_one_letter_code
_entity_poly.pdbx_strand_id
1 'polypeptide(L)'
;LNVFIAIVGISAGPGFVEGLKTAGISLFLWGVVATSVPMLLAPFIGKYIFKFHPAINLGCCGGARTSTASVAMVGDVAKSNIPMLGYTVPYAVSNTLLTLWGMVIVLMMI
;
A
#
# COMPACT_ATOMS: atom_id res chain seq x y z
N LEU A 1 -0.29 -13.30 -16.10
CA LEU A 1 -0.62 -12.16 -15.22
C LEU A 1 -1.25 -10.99 -16.00
N ASN A 2 -0.62 -10.50 -17.08
CA ASN A 2 -1.10 -9.33 -17.82
C ASN A 2 -2.54 -9.44 -18.36
N VAL A 3 -2.92 -10.61 -18.92
CA VAL A 3 -4.29 -10.85 -19.41
C VAL A 3 -5.31 -10.90 -18.27
N PHE A 4 -4.95 -11.48 -17.12
CA PHE A 4 -5.82 -11.52 -15.94
C PHE A 4 -6.10 -10.11 -15.40
N ILE A 5 -5.05 -9.28 -15.25
CA ILE A 5 -5.19 -7.88 -14.84
C ILE A 5 -6.08 -7.11 -15.82
N ALA A 6 -5.94 -7.35 -17.13
CA ALA A 6 -6.79 -6.70 -18.14
C ALA A 6 -8.27 -7.10 -18.00
N ILE A 7 -8.56 -8.40 -17.81
CA ILE A 7 -9.94 -8.90 -17.67
C ILE A 7 -10.59 -8.37 -16.37
N VAL A 8 -9.87 -8.41 -15.24
CA VAL A 8 -10.37 -7.87 -13.97
C VAL A 8 -10.60 -6.37 -14.08
N GLY A 9 -9.69 -5.63 -14.72
CA GLY A 9 -9.83 -4.19 -14.94
C GLY A 9 -11.07 -3.84 -15.78
N ILE A 10 -11.31 -4.56 -16.88
CA ILE A 10 -12.50 -4.36 -17.72
C ILE A 10 -13.78 -4.72 -16.94
N SER A 11 -13.76 -5.78 -16.15
CA SER A 11 -14.93 -6.23 -15.37
C SER A 11 -15.25 -5.31 -14.19
N ALA A 12 -14.24 -4.70 -13.56
CA ALA A 12 -14.40 -3.75 -12.46
C ALA A 12 -14.75 -2.32 -12.94
N GLY A 13 -14.46 -2.00 -14.20
CA GLY A 13 -14.69 -0.67 -14.78
C GLY A 13 -16.14 -0.16 -14.66
N PRO A 14 -17.19 -0.93 -15.01
CA PRO A 14 -18.57 -0.51 -14.87
C PRO A 14 -18.97 -0.14 -13.44
N GLY A 15 -18.57 -0.94 -12.45
CA GLY A 15 -18.84 -0.68 -11.03
C GLY A 15 -18.12 0.56 -10.50
N PHE A 16 -16.92 0.85 -11.02
CA PHE A 16 -16.22 2.10 -10.72
C PHE A 16 -16.95 3.32 -11.30
N VAL A 17 -17.41 3.26 -12.55
CA VAL A 17 -18.15 4.36 -13.19
C VAL A 17 -19.48 4.61 -12.48
N GLU A 18 -20.18 3.57 -12.07
CA GLU A 18 -21.41 3.67 -11.29
C GLU A 18 -21.15 4.30 -9.91
N GLY A 19 -20.12 3.83 -9.19
CA GLY A 19 -19.70 4.42 -7.92
C GLY A 19 -19.28 5.90 -8.06
N LEU A 20 -18.63 6.27 -9.16
CA LEU A 20 -18.26 7.66 -9.46
C LEU A 20 -19.49 8.53 -9.74
N LYS A 21 -20.54 7.98 -10.36
CA LYS A 21 -21.81 8.69 -10.58
C LYS A 21 -22.58 8.90 -9.29
N THR A 22 -22.58 7.90 -8.40
CA THR A 22 -23.36 7.94 -7.16
C THR A 22 -22.68 8.74 -6.05
N ALA A 23 -21.36 8.60 -5.88
CA ALA A 23 -20.58 9.30 -4.84
C ALA A 23 -19.85 10.55 -5.37
N GLY A 24 -19.81 10.76 -6.69
CA GLY A 24 -19.29 11.96 -7.32
C GLY A 24 -17.77 12.16 -7.16
N ILE A 25 -17.33 13.40 -7.41
CA ILE A 25 -15.96 13.89 -7.18
C ILE A 25 -15.50 13.67 -5.73
N SER A 26 -16.44 13.58 -4.77
CA SER A 26 -16.10 13.37 -3.37
C SER A 26 -15.40 12.03 -3.12
N LEU A 27 -15.81 10.95 -3.80
CA LEU A 27 -15.16 9.64 -3.72
C LEU A 27 -13.73 9.68 -4.25
N PHE A 28 -13.52 10.41 -5.35
CA PHE A 28 -12.20 10.60 -5.93
C PHE A 28 -11.29 11.39 -4.98
N LEU A 29 -11.78 12.51 -4.43
CA LEU A 29 -11.02 13.32 -3.48
C LEU A 29 -10.68 12.53 -2.21
N TRP A 30 -11.65 11.81 -1.63
CA TRP A 30 -11.39 10.96 -0.47
C TRP A 30 -10.41 9.84 -0.77
N GLY A 31 -10.46 9.22 -1.96
CA GLY A 31 -9.47 8.23 -2.39
C GLY A 31 -8.06 8.82 -2.54
N VAL A 32 -7.94 10.00 -3.13
CA VAL A 32 -6.66 10.73 -3.25
C VAL A 32 -6.11 11.06 -1.87
N VAL A 33 -6.94 11.58 -0.96
CA VAL A 33 -6.53 11.91 0.40
C VAL A 33 -6.13 10.65 1.17
N ALA A 34 -6.96 9.60 1.15
CA ALA A 34 -6.71 8.35 1.86
C ALA A 34 -5.45 7.63 1.38
N THR A 35 -5.01 7.84 0.14
CA THR A 35 -3.77 7.25 -0.39
C THR A 35 -2.57 8.15 -0.21
N SER A 36 -2.72 9.46 -0.45
CA SER A 36 -1.62 10.43 -0.40
C SER A 36 -1.19 10.74 1.03
N VAL A 37 -2.14 10.84 1.97
CA VAL A 37 -1.85 11.20 3.36
C VAL A 37 -0.96 10.14 4.04
N PRO A 38 -1.26 8.83 4.01
CA PRO A 38 -0.37 7.83 4.59
C PRO A 38 0.97 7.77 3.88
N MET A 39 0.99 7.95 2.55
CA MET A 39 2.22 7.89 1.77
C MET A 39 3.21 9.00 2.14
N LEU A 40 2.70 10.21 2.38
CA LEU A 40 3.52 11.33 2.81
C LEU A 40 3.88 11.23 4.28
N LEU A 41 2.92 10.87 5.15
CA LEU A 41 3.15 10.85 6.61
C LEU A 41 4.03 9.69 7.07
N ALA A 42 3.94 8.50 6.46
CA ALA A 42 4.69 7.32 6.88
C ALA A 42 6.22 7.55 7.02
N PRO A 43 6.92 8.13 6.02
CA PRO A 43 8.35 8.40 6.16
C PRO A 43 8.65 9.49 7.21
N PHE A 44 7.77 10.48 7.39
CA PHE A 44 7.94 11.49 8.44
C PHE A 44 7.76 10.91 9.84
N ILE A 45 6.74 10.07 10.04
CA ILE A 45 6.49 9.36 11.30
C ILE A 45 7.68 8.46 11.65
N GLY A 46 8.18 7.68 10.68
CA GLY A 46 9.34 6.83 10.89
C GLY A 46 10.61 7.60 11.26
N LYS A 47 10.77 8.83 10.75
CA LYS A 47 11.92 9.70 11.05
C LYS A 47 11.78 10.41 12.39
N TYR A 48 10.63 11.01 12.68
CA TYR A 48 10.47 11.91 13.83
C TYR A 48 9.98 11.21 15.10
N ILE A 49 9.09 10.21 14.97
CA ILE A 49 8.56 9.48 16.13
C ILE A 49 9.46 8.29 16.46
N PHE A 50 9.71 7.43 15.47
CA PHE A 50 10.47 6.19 15.69
C PHE A 50 11.98 6.35 15.53
N LYS A 51 12.46 7.48 15.00
CA LYS A 51 13.88 7.80 14.80
C LYS A 51 14.65 6.72 14.03
N PHE A 52 14.00 6.07 13.07
CA PHE A 52 14.64 5.03 12.27
C PHE A 52 15.70 5.59 11.34
N HIS A 53 16.74 4.79 11.10
CA HIS A 53 17.72 5.08 10.07
C HIS A 53 17.01 5.22 8.70
N PRO A 54 17.35 6.20 7.85
CA PRO A 54 16.64 6.46 6.59
C PRO A 54 16.48 5.21 5.71
N ALA A 55 17.51 4.37 5.65
CA ALA A 55 17.49 3.10 4.93
C ALA A 55 16.39 2.13 5.44
N ILE A 56 16.23 2.00 6.77
CA ILE A 56 15.21 1.15 7.39
C ILE A 56 13.82 1.74 7.18
N ASN A 57 13.70 3.07 7.34
CA ASN A 57 12.43 3.77 7.19
C ASN A 57 11.86 3.65 5.77
N LEU A 58 12.71 3.81 4.74
CA LEU A 58 12.32 3.61 3.35
C LEU A 58 11.96 2.15 3.07
N GLY A 59 12.70 1.19 3.65
CA GLY A 59 12.36 -0.23 3.61
C GLY A 59 10.98 -0.53 4.22
N CYS A 60 10.68 0.09 5.37
CA CYS A 60 9.41 -0.05 6.07
C CYS A 60 8.23 0.51 5.25
N CYS A 61 8.42 1.68 4.63
CA CYS A 61 7.43 2.27 3.72
C CYS A 61 7.17 1.37 2.49
N GLY A 62 8.22 0.78 1.92
CA GLY A 62 8.08 -0.18 0.83
C GLY A 62 7.37 -1.48 1.26
N GLY A 63 7.61 -1.94 2.49
CA GLY A 63 6.95 -3.11 3.08
C GLY A 63 5.47 -2.89 3.34
N ALA A 64 5.11 -1.73 3.87
CA ALA A 64 3.71 -1.33 4.06
C ALA A 64 2.94 -1.23 2.72
N ARG A 65 3.64 -0.92 1.62
CA ARG A 65 3.08 -0.90 0.26
C ARG A 65 3.29 -2.18 -0.52
N THR A 66 3.74 -3.25 0.15
CA THR A 66 3.99 -4.59 -0.42
C THR A 66 4.81 -4.58 -1.72
N SER A 67 5.70 -3.59 -1.86
CA SER A 67 6.45 -3.34 -3.10
C SER A 67 7.90 -3.80 -2.94
N THR A 68 8.18 -5.04 -3.35
CA THR A 68 9.54 -5.60 -3.36
C THR A 68 10.49 -4.81 -4.26
N ALA A 69 10.00 -4.30 -5.39
CA ALA A 69 10.80 -3.53 -6.35
C ALA A 69 11.34 -2.22 -5.75
N SER A 70 10.53 -1.52 -4.96
CA SER A 70 10.94 -0.25 -4.34
C SER A 70 12.02 -0.45 -3.26
N VAL A 71 11.91 -1.50 -2.45
CA VAL A 71 12.96 -1.83 -1.46
C VAL A 71 14.22 -2.36 -2.11
N ALA A 72 14.12 -3.14 -3.19
CA ALA A 72 15.29 -3.58 -3.95
C ALA A 72 16.07 -2.39 -4.51
N MET A 73 15.37 -1.39 -5.09
CA MET A 73 16.00 -0.15 -5.58
C MET A 73 16.68 0.64 -4.45
N VAL A 74 16.02 0.78 -3.29
CA VAL A 74 16.60 1.47 -2.13
C VAL A 74 17.83 0.72 -1.59
N GLY A 75 17.80 -0.62 -1.58
CA GLY A 75 18.92 -1.47 -1.21
C GLY A 75 20.13 -1.31 -2.14
N ASP A 76 19.88 -1.22 -3.45
CA ASP A 76 20.92 -1.03 -4.47
C ASP A 76 21.60 0.33 -4.34
N VAL A 77 20.81 1.40 -4.17
CA VAL A 77 21.33 2.77 -3.94
C VAL A 77 22.07 2.87 -2.60
N ALA A 78 21.54 2.25 -1.54
CA ALA A 78 22.16 2.25 -0.21
C ALA A 78 23.37 1.30 -0.11
N LYS A 79 23.63 0.47 -1.15
CA LYS A 79 24.63 -0.60 -1.16
C LYS A 79 24.60 -1.46 0.10
N SER A 80 23.40 -1.73 0.62
CA SER A 80 23.22 -2.35 1.93
C SER A 80 21.91 -3.13 2.01
N ASN A 81 21.91 -4.21 2.78
CA ASN A 81 20.74 -5.04 3.04
C ASN A 81 19.85 -4.49 4.18
N ILE A 82 20.25 -3.38 4.80
CA ILE A 82 19.51 -2.73 5.90
C ILE A 82 18.06 -2.37 5.51
N PRO A 83 17.74 -1.86 4.30
CA PRO A 83 16.36 -1.62 3.89
C PRO A 83 15.49 -2.90 3.85
N MET A 84 16.08 -4.04 3.47
CA MET A 84 15.35 -5.31 3.43
C MET A 84 14.95 -5.78 4.84
N LEU A 85 15.77 -5.49 5.85
CA LEU A 85 15.41 -5.77 7.25
C LEU A 85 14.19 -4.95 7.70
N GLY A 86 14.07 -3.71 7.23
CA GLY A 86 12.90 -2.87 7.51
C GLY A 86 11.64 -3.30 6.75
N TYR A 87 11.77 -4.02 5.64
CA TYR A 87 10.68 -4.43 4.76
C TYR A 87 9.88 -5.63 5.28
N THR A 88 10.57 -6.60 5.89
CA THR A 88 10.00 -7.92 6.21
C THR A 88 8.80 -7.84 7.18
N VAL A 89 8.94 -7.10 8.27
CA VAL A 89 7.89 -6.99 9.29
C VAL A 89 6.65 -6.27 8.76
N PRO A 90 6.75 -5.06 8.16
CA PRO A 90 5.58 -4.37 7.62
C PRO A 90 4.91 -5.13 6.47
N TYR A 91 5.69 -5.86 5.66
CA TYR A 91 5.14 -6.72 4.62
C TYR A 91 4.28 -7.85 5.19
N ALA A 92 4.78 -8.57 6.19
CA ALA A 92 4.04 -9.64 6.84
C ALA A 92 2.77 -9.14 7.53
N VAL A 93 2.87 -8.00 8.23
CA VAL A 93 1.72 -7.35 8.87
C VAL A 93 0.68 -6.93 7.83
N SER A 94 1.10 -6.28 6.73
CA SER A 94 0.19 -5.79 5.69
C SER A 94 -0.58 -6.93 5.03
N ASN A 95 0.09 -8.03 4.69
CA ASN A 95 -0.57 -9.19 4.11
C ASN A 95 -1.54 -9.85 5.10
N THR A 96 -1.15 -9.98 6.38
CA THR A 96 -2.02 -10.53 7.42
C THR A 96 -3.27 -9.67 7.61
N LEU A 97 -3.10 -8.35 7.72
CA LEU A 97 -4.21 -7.41 7.89
C LEU A 97 -5.16 -7.47 6.68
N LEU A 98 -4.61 -7.52 5.46
CA LEU A 98 -5.38 -7.60 4.24
C LEU A 98 -6.22 -8.89 4.17
N THR A 99 -5.64 -10.04 4.55
CA THR A 99 -6.37 -11.30 4.64
C THR A 99 -7.45 -11.27 5.72
N LEU A 100 -7.14 -10.75 6.91
CA LEU A 100 -8.09 -10.67 8.02
C LEU A 100 -9.27 -9.75 7.68
N TRP A 101 -9.01 -8.55 7.17
CA TRP A 101 -10.07 -7.62 6.79
C TRP A 101 -10.90 -8.12 5.61
N GLY A 102 -10.27 -8.82 4.65
CA GLY A 102 -11.00 -9.50 3.58
C GLY A 102 -12.03 -10.49 4.13
N MET A 103 -11.64 -11.31 5.13
CA MET A 103 -12.56 -12.22 5.81
C MET A 103 -13.67 -11.48 6.56
N VAL A 104 -13.33 -10.43 7.32
CA VAL A 104 -14.29 -9.63 8.10
C VAL A 104 -15.34 -8.99 7.20
N ILE A 105 -14.94 -8.39 6.08
CA ILE A 105 -15.86 -7.76 5.12
C ILE A 105 -16.82 -8.81 4.55
N VAL A 106 -16.32 -9.97 4.14
CA VAL A 106 -17.17 -11.06 3.62
C VAL A 106 -18.17 -11.53 4.68
N LEU A 107 -17.75 -11.70 5.93
CA LEU A 107 -18.64 -12.08 7.03
C LEU A 107 -19.72 -11.02 7.33
N MET A 108 -19.45 -9.74 7.10
CA MET A 108 -20.44 -8.67 7.26
C MET A 108 -21.44 -8.57 6.10
N MET A 109 -21.13 -9.19 4.95
CA MET A 109 -22.00 -9.19 3.76
C MET A 109 -22.93 -10.41 3.69
N ILE A 110 -22.72 -11.41 4.55
CA ILE A 110 -23.56 -12.61 4.72
C ILE A 110 -24.58 -12.34 5.83
#